data_AF-A0A2E8EAK7-F1
#
_entry.id   AF-A0A2E8EAK7-F1
#
_cell.length_a   1.000
_cell.length_b   1.000
_cell.length_c   1.000
_cell.angle_alpha   90.00
_cell.angle_beta   90.00
_cell.angle_gamma   90.00
#
_symmetry.space_group_name_H-M   'P 1'
#
loop_
_entity.id
_entity.type
_entity.pdbx_description
1 polymer ?
#
loop_
_entity_poly.entity_id
_entity_poly.type
_entity_poly.pdbx_seq_one_letter_code
_entity_poly.pdbx_strand_id
1 'polypeptide(L)'
;MARACGKVSPASGRRGWKKLHLGVDRSGVTRAQAITESTVDDATAGSYLVEHVDGEVASVTADAAYDTIALYTAAGARGATVVVPPARTASVSRRGPRSSVRDRTIKRVRDLGRRRWKNESGYHQQARVENAFFRYKSIIGDSVRTRTPGGRLTEALLACNVLNRMTELGRPVSYSIGQWDAPGLDCFASASSLAPTPLATVVSQNDLETVSVGSAVALSQVRRSTARQRASCLC
;
A
#
# COMPACT_ATOMS: atom_id res chain seq x y z
N MET A 1 -2.14 -30.84 -6.78
CA MET A 1 -0.72 -31.24 -6.93
C MET A 1 0.16 -29.99 -6.82
N ALA A 2 0.81 -29.77 -5.68
CA ALA A 2 1.70 -28.63 -5.47
C ALA A 2 3.14 -28.99 -5.89
N ARG A 3 3.80 -28.17 -6.71
CA ARG A 3 5.21 -28.34 -7.07
C ARG A 3 6.06 -27.13 -6.63
N ALA A 4 6.94 -27.43 -5.68
CA ALA A 4 8.30 -26.96 -5.43
C ALA A 4 8.63 -25.45 -5.52
N CYS A 5 8.68 -24.82 -4.34
CA CYS A 5 9.42 -23.58 -4.08
C CYS A 5 10.94 -23.85 -4.12
N GLY A 6 11.69 -23.04 -4.87
CA GLY A 6 13.14 -23.14 -5.02
C GLY A 6 13.89 -22.97 -3.70
N LYS A 7 14.89 -23.83 -3.48
CA LYS A 7 15.78 -23.78 -2.30
C LYS A 7 16.67 -22.54 -2.37
N VAL A 8 16.64 -21.72 -1.32
CA VAL A 8 17.72 -20.75 -1.03
C VAL A 8 18.35 -21.16 0.30
N SER A 9 19.63 -21.55 0.25
CA SER A 9 20.43 -21.98 1.41
C SER A 9 20.66 -20.86 2.43
N PRO A 10 20.86 -21.17 3.72
CA PRO A 10 20.81 -20.17 4.79
C PRO A 10 22.15 -19.44 4.94
N ALA A 11 22.14 -18.11 4.78
CA ALA A 11 23.22 -17.28 5.29
C ALA A 11 23.06 -17.11 6.81
N SER A 12 24.16 -17.31 7.52
CA SER A 12 24.28 -17.31 8.97
C SER A 12 23.77 -16.04 9.67
N GLY A 13 22.96 -16.25 10.72
CA GLY A 13 23.03 -15.50 12.00
C GLY A 13 22.80 -13.99 12.07
N ARG A 14 22.53 -13.25 10.98
CA ARG A 14 22.28 -11.80 11.07
C ARG A 14 20.78 -11.50 11.13
N ARG A 15 20.35 -10.86 12.22
CA ARG A 15 19.00 -10.31 12.41
C ARG A 15 18.74 -9.20 11.38
N GLY A 16 18.22 -9.58 10.21
CA GLY A 16 17.82 -8.66 9.15
C GLY A 16 16.34 -8.27 9.26
N TRP A 17 16.04 -7.01 8.95
CA TRP A 17 14.68 -6.47 8.94
C TRP A 17 13.86 -7.16 7.84
N LYS A 18 12.55 -7.29 8.03
CA LYS A 18 11.65 -7.83 7.01
C LYS A 18 10.77 -6.72 6.42
N LYS A 19 10.34 -6.93 5.18
CA LYS A 19 9.40 -6.05 4.48
C LYS A 19 8.00 -6.65 4.60
N LEU A 20 7.06 -5.82 5.01
CA LEU A 20 5.64 -6.12 4.92
C LEU A 20 5.09 -5.39 3.70
N HIS A 21 4.38 -6.13 2.85
CA HIS A 21 3.72 -5.60 1.68
C HIS A 21 2.23 -5.76 1.88
N LEU A 22 1.46 -4.73 1.55
CA LEU A 22 0.01 -4.69 1.72
C LEU A 22 -0.67 -4.26 0.42
N GLY A 23 -1.74 -4.97 0.06
CA GLY A 23 -2.76 -4.53 -0.89
C GLY A 23 -4.00 -4.08 -0.13
N VAL A 24 -4.39 -2.82 -0.31
CA VAL A 24 -5.47 -2.17 0.45
C VAL A 24 -6.51 -1.64 -0.51
N ASP A 25 -7.79 -1.93 -0.25
CA ASP A 25 -8.89 -1.46 -1.08
C ASP A 25 -9.30 0.00 -0.81
N ARG A 26 -10.35 0.47 -1.48
CA ARG A 26 -10.88 1.83 -1.29
C ARG A 26 -11.43 2.07 0.12
N SER A 27 -11.90 1.04 0.82
CA SER A 27 -12.42 1.15 2.18
C SER A 27 -11.31 1.24 3.25
N GLY A 28 -10.07 0.93 2.88
CA GLY A 28 -8.94 0.87 3.80
C GLY A 28 -8.79 -0.51 4.46
N VAL A 29 -9.42 -1.54 3.88
CA VAL A 29 -9.31 -2.94 4.30
C VAL A 29 -8.15 -3.59 3.55
N THR A 30 -7.31 -4.32 4.28
CA THR A 30 -6.23 -5.13 3.69
C THR A 30 -6.83 -6.35 3.01
N ARG A 31 -6.62 -6.49 1.70
CA ARG A 31 -7.09 -7.61 0.86
C ARG A 31 -5.99 -8.60 0.51
N ALA A 32 -4.73 -8.18 0.57
CA ALA A 32 -3.58 -9.05 0.39
C ALA A 32 -2.41 -8.56 1.23
N GLN A 33 -1.58 -9.49 1.67
CA GLN A 33 -0.41 -9.21 2.48
C GLN A 33 0.70 -10.23 2.19
N ALA A 34 1.94 -9.76 2.18
CA ALA A 34 3.11 -10.60 2.02
C ALA A 34 4.24 -10.13 2.93
N ILE A 35 5.01 -11.06 3.47
CA ILE A 35 6.28 -10.75 4.13
C ILE A 35 7.42 -11.29 3.30
N THR A 36 8.38 -10.42 2.98
CA THR A 36 9.60 -10.81 2.27
C THR A 36 10.84 -10.49 3.08
N GLU A 37 11.94 -11.13 2.68
CA GLU A 37 13.27 -10.70 3.09
C GLU A 37 13.57 -9.30 2.55
N SER A 38 14.47 -8.57 3.21
CA SER A 38 14.83 -7.19 2.83
C SER A 38 15.45 -7.06 1.44
N THR A 39 16.02 -8.15 0.92
CA THR A 39 16.66 -8.23 -0.40
C THR A 39 15.68 -8.43 -1.53
N VAL A 40 14.43 -8.80 -1.24
CA VAL A 40 13.41 -8.97 -2.27
C VAL A 40 12.98 -7.58 -2.76
N ASP A 41 12.94 -7.43 -4.08
CA ASP A 41 12.49 -6.22 -4.75
C ASP A 41 10.99 -5.99 -4.51
N ASP A 42 10.62 -4.73 -4.29
CA ASP A 42 9.26 -4.35 -3.91
C ASP A 42 8.28 -4.64 -5.05
N ALA A 43 8.69 -4.46 -6.31
CA ALA A 43 7.81 -4.72 -7.45
C ALA A 43 7.54 -6.22 -7.64
N THR A 44 8.47 -7.09 -7.24
CA THR A 44 8.25 -8.55 -7.20
C THR A 44 7.14 -8.90 -6.21
N ALA A 45 7.20 -8.34 -5.00
CA ALA A 45 6.15 -8.53 -4.01
C ALA A 45 4.82 -7.88 -4.43
N GLY A 46 4.87 -6.71 -5.06
CA GLY A 46 3.68 -6.03 -5.59
C GLY A 46 2.97 -6.83 -6.67
N SER A 47 3.72 -7.47 -7.58
CA SER A 47 3.14 -8.35 -8.60
C SER A 47 2.44 -9.55 -7.96
N TYR A 48 3.07 -10.17 -6.97
CA TYR A 48 2.46 -11.24 -6.17
C TYR A 48 1.16 -10.78 -5.50
N LEU A 49 1.14 -9.59 -4.89
CA LEU A 49 -0.06 -9.06 -4.27
C LEU A 49 -1.19 -8.86 -5.30
N VAL A 50 -0.91 -8.27 -6.46
CA VAL A 50 -1.92 -8.07 -7.51
C VAL A 50 -2.56 -9.40 -7.95
N GLU A 51 -1.77 -10.47 -8.04
CA GLU A 51 -2.27 -11.81 -8.37
C GLU A 51 -3.13 -12.44 -7.27
N HIS A 52 -2.85 -12.11 -6.01
CA HIS A 52 -3.47 -12.76 -4.84
C HIS A 52 -4.52 -11.90 -4.13
N VAL A 53 -4.80 -10.69 -4.60
CA VAL A 53 -5.96 -9.93 -4.12
C VAL A 53 -7.23 -10.66 -4.53
N ASP A 54 -8.10 -10.87 -3.55
CA ASP A 54 -9.44 -11.42 -3.77
C ASP A 54 -10.32 -10.43 -4.56
N GLY A 55 -11.17 -10.93 -5.45
CA GLY A 55 -12.16 -10.13 -6.18
C GLY A 55 -11.65 -9.47 -7.48
N GLU A 56 -12.49 -8.63 -8.08
CA GLU A 56 -12.14 -7.91 -9.31
C GLU A 56 -11.35 -6.63 -8.99
N VAL A 57 -10.19 -6.48 -9.65
CA VAL A 57 -9.31 -5.33 -9.46
C VAL A 57 -9.44 -4.39 -10.65
N ALA A 58 -10.11 -3.25 -10.46
CA ALA A 58 -10.28 -2.23 -11.50
C ALA A 58 -8.97 -1.51 -11.81
N SER A 59 -8.21 -1.22 -10.75
CA SER A 59 -6.97 -0.46 -10.85
C SER A 59 -6.01 -0.77 -9.71
N VAL A 60 -4.72 -0.67 -10.02
CA VAL A 60 -3.60 -0.86 -9.10
C VAL A 60 -2.84 0.46 -8.98
N THR A 61 -2.82 1.05 -7.80
CA THR A 61 -2.00 2.24 -7.49
C THR A 61 -0.79 1.82 -6.68
N ALA A 62 0.40 2.27 -7.07
CA ALA A 62 1.62 2.02 -6.29
C ALA A 62 2.65 3.15 -6.51
N ASP A 63 3.69 3.20 -5.68
CA ASP A 63 4.76 4.18 -5.80
C ASP A 63 5.70 3.88 -6.99
N ALA A 64 6.65 4.79 -7.25
CA ALA A 64 7.54 4.70 -8.40
C ALA A 64 8.50 3.48 -8.38
N ALA A 65 8.75 2.86 -7.23
CA ALA A 65 9.58 1.65 -7.14
C ALA A 65 8.88 0.46 -7.80
N TYR A 66 7.56 0.50 -7.91
CA TYR A 66 6.76 -0.53 -8.57
C TYR A 66 6.65 -0.34 -10.10
N ASP A 67 7.34 0.64 -10.69
CA ASP A 67 7.35 0.90 -12.15
C ASP A 67 8.14 -0.17 -12.93
N THR A 68 7.68 -1.42 -12.89
CA THR A 68 8.31 -2.58 -13.54
C THR A 68 7.35 -3.29 -14.48
N ILE A 69 7.89 -3.92 -15.53
CA ILE A 69 7.10 -4.65 -16.52
C ILE A 69 6.29 -5.76 -15.86
N ALA A 70 6.85 -6.44 -14.85
CA ALA A 70 6.17 -7.52 -14.13
C ALA A 70 4.85 -7.04 -13.51
N LEU A 71 4.84 -5.86 -12.87
CA LEU A 71 3.62 -5.30 -12.30
C LEU A 71 2.59 -4.97 -13.39
N TYR A 72 3.00 -4.33 -14.50
CA TYR A 72 2.09 -4.03 -15.60
C TYR A 72 1.51 -5.31 -16.23
N THR A 73 2.29 -6.38 -16.33
CA THR A 73 1.82 -7.67 -16.84
C THR A 73 0.82 -8.30 -15.87
N ALA A 74 1.12 -8.35 -14.56
CA ALA A 74 0.23 -8.91 -13.55
C ALA A 74 -1.10 -8.16 -13.47
N ALA A 75 -1.06 -6.82 -13.49
CA ALA A 75 -2.28 -6.00 -13.53
C ALA A 75 -3.05 -6.18 -14.84
N GLY A 76 -2.36 -6.20 -15.98
CA GLY A 76 -2.96 -6.42 -17.29
C GLY A 76 -3.66 -7.78 -17.41
N ALA A 77 -3.11 -8.84 -16.80
CA ALA A 77 -3.73 -10.16 -16.75
C ALA A 77 -5.07 -10.16 -15.99
N ARG A 78 -5.27 -9.20 -15.08
CA ARG A 78 -6.54 -8.99 -14.36
C ARG A 78 -7.45 -7.94 -15.01
N GLY A 79 -7.06 -7.37 -16.15
CA GLY A 79 -7.76 -6.24 -16.75
C GLY A 79 -7.65 -4.93 -15.95
N ALA A 80 -6.74 -4.87 -14.97
CA ALA A 80 -6.60 -3.74 -14.08
C ALA A 80 -5.78 -2.60 -14.71
N THR A 81 -6.21 -1.36 -14.48
CA THR A 81 -5.46 -0.16 -14.89
C THR A 81 -4.34 0.15 -13.89
N VAL A 82 -3.13 0.43 -14.37
CA VAL A 82 -1.98 0.73 -13.49
C VAL A 82 -1.81 2.25 -13.31
N VAL A 83 -1.83 2.70 -12.06
CA VAL A 83 -1.59 4.09 -11.64
C VAL A 83 -0.28 4.13 -10.86
N VAL A 84 0.83 4.10 -11.59
CA VAL A 84 2.18 4.16 -11.03
C VAL A 84 2.93 5.35 -11.63
N PRO A 85 3.49 6.25 -10.81
CA PRO A 85 4.27 7.35 -11.32
C PRO A 85 5.55 6.77 -11.94
N PRO A 86 5.87 7.10 -13.20
CA PRO A 86 7.07 6.57 -13.84
C PRO A 86 8.32 6.97 -13.06
N ALA A 87 9.34 6.12 -13.06
CA ALA A 87 10.63 6.47 -12.47
C ALA A 87 11.18 7.78 -13.07
N ARG A 88 11.96 8.56 -12.32
CA ARG A 88 12.50 9.85 -12.82
C ARG A 88 13.31 9.69 -14.11
N THR A 89 14.00 8.57 -14.25
CA THR A 89 14.84 8.21 -15.40
C THR A 89 14.07 7.43 -16.48
N ALA A 90 12.76 7.23 -16.31
CA ALA A 90 11.96 6.46 -17.25
C ALA A 90 11.85 7.18 -18.59
N SER A 91 12.17 6.45 -19.66
CA SER A 91 12.05 6.90 -21.04
C SER A 91 11.31 5.87 -21.87
N VAL A 92 10.58 6.36 -22.88
CA VAL A 92 9.94 5.53 -23.89
C VAL A 92 11.04 4.82 -24.68
N SER A 93 10.94 3.51 -24.81
CA SER A 93 11.94 2.70 -25.50
C SER A 93 11.99 3.05 -27.00
N ARG A 94 13.20 3.28 -27.54
CA ARG A 94 13.42 3.50 -28.98
C ARG A 94 13.25 2.23 -29.82
N ARG A 95 13.32 1.04 -29.21
CA ARG A 95 13.26 -0.27 -29.90
C ARG A 95 11.87 -0.92 -29.83
N GLY A 96 10.82 -0.13 -29.59
CA GLY A 96 9.45 -0.60 -29.36
C GLY A 96 9.06 -0.61 -27.88
N PRO A 97 7.75 -0.53 -27.56
CA PRO A 97 7.29 -0.31 -26.19
C PRO A 97 7.55 -1.53 -25.31
N ARG A 98 8.21 -1.32 -24.16
CA ARG A 98 8.37 -2.36 -23.12
C ARG A 98 7.03 -2.68 -22.45
N SER A 99 6.14 -1.70 -22.40
CA SER A 99 4.72 -1.80 -22.09
C SER A 99 4.03 -0.58 -22.70
N SER A 100 3.02 -0.79 -23.54
CA SER A 100 2.30 0.32 -24.19
C SER A 100 1.54 1.19 -23.17
N VAL A 101 1.08 0.60 -22.07
CA VAL A 101 0.44 1.30 -20.94
C VAL A 101 1.45 2.20 -20.22
N ARG A 102 2.64 1.68 -19.92
CA ARG A 102 3.71 2.43 -19.27
C ARG A 102 4.17 3.60 -20.13
N ASP A 103 4.39 3.37 -21.42
CA ASP A 103 4.87 4.41 -22.34
C ASP A 103 3.84 5.54 -22.53
N ARG A 104 2.53 5.22 -22.54
CA ARG A 104 1.47 6.24 -22.50
C ARG A 104 1.54 7.08 -21.23
N THR A 105 1.77 6.45 -20.09
CA THR A 105 1.93 7.16 -18.80
C THR A 105 3.15 8.09 -18.82
N ILE A 106 4.29 7.64 -19.34
CA ILE A 106 5.51 8.46 -19.48
C ILE A 106 5.24 9.69 -20.33
N LYS A 107 4.57 9.53 -21.49
CA LYS A 107 4.20 10.64 -22.37
C LYS A 107 3.25 11.62 -21.66
N ARG A 108 2.18 11.11 -21.04
CA ARG A 108 1.20 11.94 -20.32
C ARG A 108 1.83 12.75 -19.18
N VAL A 109 2.77 12.15 -18.43
CA VAL A 109 3.52 12.85 -17.36
C VAL A 109 4.44 13.92 -17.93
N ARG A 110 5.04 13.71 -19.11
CA ARG A 110 5.85 14.71 -19.81
C ARG A 110 5.01 15.90 -20.27
N ASP A 111 3.81 15.64 -20.79
CA ASP A 111 2.95 16.67 -21.36
C ASP A 111 2.25 17.53 -20.29
N LEU A 112 1.74 16.90 -19.23
CA LEU A 112 0.98 17.60 -18.17
C LEU A 112 1.84 18.10 -17.01
N GLY A 113 3.02 17.50 -16.82
CA GLY A 113 3.78 17.57 -15.59
C GLY A 113 3.27 16.61 -14.51
N ARG A 114 4.20 16.13 -13.66
CA ARG A 114 3.97 15.08 -12.66
C ARG A 114 2.88 15.42 -11.64
N ARG A 115 2.77 16.69 -11.21
CA ARG A 115 1.77 17.11 -10.22
C ARG A 115 0.34 16.98 -10.76
N ARG A 116 0.08 17.53 -11.95
CA ARG A 116 -1.24 17.45 -12.59
C ARG A 116 -1.61 16.01 -12.90
N TRP A 117 -0.67 15.23 -13.43
CA TRP A 117 -0.90 13.80 -13.67
C TRP A 117 -1.31 13.06 -12.40
N LYS A 118 -0.65 13.28 -11.26
CA LYS A 118 -1.03 12.62 -9.99
C LYS A 118 -2.46 12.95 -9.55
N ASN A 119 -2.92 14.16 -9.80
CA ASN A 119 -4.28 14.59 -9.49
C ASN A 119 -5.29 13.93 -10.44
N GLU A 120 -5.02 13.94 -11.75
CA GLU A 120 -5.91 13.36 -12.77
C GLU A 120 -5.97 11.82 -12.70
N SER A 121 -4.86 11.15 -12.37
CA SER A 121 -4.78 9.69 -12.42
C SER A 121 -5.35 8.98 -11.19
N GLY A 122 -5.77 9.72 -10.16
CA GLY A 122 -6.20 9.13 -8.90
C GLY A 122 -5.06 8.61 -8.04
N TYR A 123 -3.82 9.12 -8.20
CA TYR A 123 -2.68 8.68 -7.39
C TYR A 123 -2.86 8.94 -5.87
N HIS A 124 -3.74 9.86 -5.48
CA HIS A 124 -4.11 10.10 -4.08
C HIS A 124 -4.59 8.84 -3.35
N GLN A 125 -5.03 7.82 -4.09
CA GLN A 125 -5.44 6.55 -3.51
C GLN A 125 -4.31 5.85 -2.73
N GLN A 126 -3.04 6.12 -3.08
CA GLN A 126 -1.86 5.60 -2.39
C GLN A 126 -1.83 5.95 -0.89
N ALA A 127 -2.45 7.07 -0.49
CA ALA A 127 -2.55 7.44 0.92
C ALA A 127 -3.27 6.37 1.77
N ARG A 128 -4.07 5.48 1.16
CA ARG A 128 -4.74 4.38 1.90
C ARG A 128 -3.77 3.32 2.38
N VAL A 129 -2.84 2.89 1.52
CA VAL A 129 -1.84 1.90 1.94
C VAL A 129 -0.84 2.52 2.92
N GLU A 130 -0.51 3.80 2.76
CA GLU A 130 0.28 4.57 3.72
C GLU A 130 -0.42 4.62 5.10
N ASN A 131 -1.72 4.93 5.12
CA ASN A 131 -2.52 4.91 6.35
C ASN A 131 -2.66 3.50 6.95
N ALA A 132 -2.75 2.45 6.14
CA ALA A 132 -2.76 1.08 6.63
C ALA A 132 -1.45 0.71 7.32
N PHE A 133 -0.31 1.09 6.74
CA PHE A 133 0.98 0.94 7.39
C PHE A 133 1.08 1.77 8.66
N PHE A 134 0.62 3.01 8.66
CA PHE A 134 0.57 3.82 9.87
C PHE A 134 -0.21 3.11 10.98
N ARG A 135 -1.42 2.64 10.70
CA ARG A 135 -2.25 1.88 11.67
C ARG A 135 -1.54 0.61 12.16
N TYR A 136 -0.94 -0.14 11.25
CA TYR A 136 -0.18 -1.34 11.60
C TYR A 136 0.94 -1.00 12.58
N LYS A 137 1.77 -0.02 12.24
CA LYS A 137 2.91 0.40 13.07
C LYS A 137 2.49 0.97 14.42
N SER A 138 1.43 1.77 14.45
CA SER A 138 0.92 2.37 15.69
C SER A 138 0.26 1.38 16.64
N ILE A 139 -0.48 0.39 16.12
CA ILE A 139 -1.30 -0.51 16.95
C ILE A 139 -0.60 -1.84 17.22
N ILE A 140 0.06 -2.42 16.21
CA ILE A 140 0.72 -3.73 16.30
C ILE A 140 2.20 -3.57 16.61
N GLY A 141 2.85 -2.59 15.98
CA GLY A 141 4.27 -2.28 16.16
C GLY A 141 5.16 -2.68 14.99
N ASP A 142 6.41 -2.20 15.04
CA ASP A 142 7.42 -2.33 13.97
C ASP A 142 8.24 -3.62 14.08
N SER A 143 7.64 -4.69 14.60
CA SER A 143 8.36 -5.91 14.90
C SER A 143 7.54 -7.18 14.74
N VAL A 144 8.22 -8.26 14.37
CA VAL A 144 7.66 -9.61 14.30
C VAL A 144 8.35 -10.49 15.32
N ARG A 145 7.56 -11.21 16.10
CA ARG A 145 8.03 -12.08 17.18
C ARG A 145 8.52 -13.41 16.64
N THR A 146 7.87 -13.90 15.58
CA THR A 146 8.13 -15.23 15.06
C THR A 146 9.37 -15.28 14.17
N ARG A 147 10.13 -16.39 14.26
CA ARG A 147 11.37 -16.58 13.47
C ARG A 147 11.18 -17.40 12.22
N THR A 148 10.29 -18.38 12.27
CA THR A 148 9.96 -19.23 11.13
C THR A 148 9.23 -18.43 10.05
N PRO A 149 9.54 -18.60 8.76
CA PRO A 149 8.83 -17.92 7.67
C PRO A 149 7.30 -18.04 7.75
N GLY A 150 6.79 -19.26 7.97
CA GLY A 150 5.35 -19.52 8.11
C GLY A 150 4.73 -18.74 9.27
N GLY A 151 5.33 -18.81 10.46
CA GLY A 151 4.81 -18.07 11.61
C GLY A 151 4.91 -16.53 11.48
N ARG A 152 5.88 -16.00 10.74
CA ARG A 152 5.91 -14.56 10.40
C ARG A 152 4.71 -14.17 9.54
N LEU A 153 4.41 -14.98 8.52
CA LEU A 153 3.23 -14.79 7.68
C LEU A 153 1.95 -14.85 8.52
N THR A 154 1.80 -15.86 9.38
CA THR A 154 0.65 -15.98 10.29
C THR A 154 0.50 -14.76 11.20
N GLU A 155 1.60 -14.25 11.76
CA GLU A 155 1.58 -13.06 12.61
C GLU A 155 1.07 -11.82 11.86
N ALA A 156 1.55 -11.59 10.63
CA ALA A 156 1.05 -10.49 9.80
C ALA A 156 -0.39 -10.70 9.33
N LEU A 157 -0.79 -11.93 8.99
CA LEU A 157 -2.16 -12.27 8.64
C LEU A 157 -3.10 -11.90 9.79
N LEU A 158 -2.80 -12.35 11.01
CA LEU A 158 -3.59 -12.05 12.20
C LEU A 158 -3.62 -10.55 12.51
N ALA A 159 -2.48 -9.87 12.40
CA ALA A 159 -2.40 -8.41 12.59
C ALA A 159 -3.29 -7.66 11.60
N CYS A 160 -3.24 -8.01 10.31
CA CYS A 160 -4.12 -7.42 9.30
C CYS A 160 -5.60 -7.69 9.58
N ASN A 161 -5.94 -8.91 10.00
CA ASN A 161 -7.32 -9.28 10.35
C ASN A 161 -7.84 -8.48 11.56
N VAL A 162 -7.02 -8.28 12.59
CA VAL A 162 -7.38 -7.43 13.74
C VAL A 162 -7.62 -5.99 13.29
N LEU A 163 -6.75 -5.44 12.43
CA LEU A 163 -6.91 -4.08 11.90
C LEU A 163 -8.15 -3.96 11.01
N ASN A 164 -8.46 -4.97 10.21
CA ASN A 164 -9.68 -5.02 9.41
C ASN A 164 -10.92 -5.06 10.31
N ARG A 165 -10.90 -5.88 11.36
CA ARG A 165 -12.00 -5.93 12.33
C ARG A 165 -12.21 -4.60 13.05
N MET A 166 -11.13 -3.90 13.40
CA MET A 166 -11.23 -2.55 13.95
C MET A 166 -11.87 -1.59 12.93
N THR A 167 -11.50 -1.67 11.64
CA THR A 167 -12.12 -0.86 10.58
C THR A 167 -13.63 -1.11 10.48
N GLU A 168 -14.05 -2.38 10.55
CA GLU A 168 -15.47 -2.78 10.49
C GLU A 168 -16.27 -2.25 11.67
N LEU A 169 -15.69 -2.26 12.87
CA LEU A 169 -16.36 -1.81 14.09
C LEU A 169 -16.48 -0.28 14.18
N GLY A 170 -15.65 0.46 13.44
CA GLY A 170 -15.77 1.91 13.33
C GLY A 170 -14.44 2.57 12.94
N ARG A 171 -14.54 3.68 12.22
CA ARG A 171 -13.39 4.53 11.88
C ARG A 171 -13.55 5.91 12.50
N PRO A 172 -12.49 6.50 13.07
CA PRO A 172 -12.53 7.88 13.51
C PRO A 172 -12.77 8.80 12.31
N VAL A 173 -13.71 9.73 12.45
CA VAL A 173 -13.98 10.78 11.46
C VAL A 173 -12.98 11.90 11.70
N SER A 174 -12.02 12.06 10.80
CA SER A 174 -11.09 13.19 10.80
C SER A 174 -11.71 14.37 10.07
N TYR A 175 -11.82 15.52 10.73
CA TYR A 175 -12.19 16.80 10.11
C TYR A 175 -10.95 17.67 9.96
N SER A 176 -10.85 18.40 8.85
CA SER A 176 -9.86 19.44 8.72
C SER A 176 -10.21 20.55 9.71
N ILE A 177 -9.31 20.81 10.67
CA ILE A 177 -9.36 22.07 11.38
C ILE A 177 -8.94 23.11 10.34
N GLY A 178 -9.83 24.07 10.04
CA GLY A 178 -9.56 25.15 9.09
C GLY A 178 -8.26 25.89 9.45
N GLN A 179 -7.75 26.70 8.52
CA GLN A 179 -6.64 27.60 8.84
C GLN A 179 -6.95 28.35 10.14
N TRP A 180 -5.99 28.36 11.05
CA TRP A 180 -6.03 29.24 12.21
C TRP A 180 -6.00 30.68 11.69
N ASP A 181 -7.17 31.26 11.48
CA ASP A 181 -7.32 32.71 11.35
C ASP A 181 -7.06 33.25 12.76
N ALA A 182 -5.80 33.60 13.03
CA ALA A 182 -5.47 34.34 14.24
C ALA A 182 -6.30 35.64 14.23
N PRO A 183 -7.15 35.90 15.25
CA PRO A 183 -7.91 37.14 15.27
C PRO A 183 -6.97 38.31 15.61
N GLY A 184 -6.67 39.13 14.61
CA GLY A 184 -6.00 40.41 14.80
C GLY A 184 -5.27 40.89 13.54
N LEU A 185 -5.87 41.91 12.88
CA LEU A 185 -5.51 42.50 11.58
C LEU A 185 -5.95 41.59 10.41
N ASP A 186 -7.10 41.77 9.77
CA ASP A 186 -7.53 42.99 9.08
C ASP A 186 -9.07 43.10 8.98
N CYS A 187 -9.57 44.28 9.31
CA CYS A 187 -10.94 44.70 9.06
C CYS A 187 -11.04 45.26 7.64
N PHE A 188 -11.61 44.53 6.68
CA PHE A 188 -12.45 45.05 5.56
C PHE A 188 -12.69 43.96 4.51
N ALA A 189 -13.92 43.45 4.43
CA ALA A 189 -14.69 43.27 3.18
C ALA A 189 -15.94 42.43 3.45
N SER A 190 -17.07 43.12 3.58
CA SER A 190 -18.39 42.53 3.35
C SER A 190 -18.48 41.94 1.94
N ALA A 191 -19.06 40.75 1.80
CA ALA A 191 -20.46 40.61 1.37
C ALA A 191 -20.77 39.20 0.80
N SER A 192 -22.00 38.79 1.10
CA SER A 192 -22.89 38.00 0.23
C SER A 192 -22.81 36.47 0.23
N SER A 193 -23.72 35.91 1.03
CA SER A 193 -24.67 34.82 0.72
C SER A 193 -24.44 33.99 -0.54
N LEU A 194 -24.47 32.66 -0.38
CA LEU A 194 -25.23 31.75 -1.24
C LEU A 194 -25.59 30.48 -0.43
N ALA A 195 -26.88 30.18 -0.38
CA ALA A 195 -27.47 29.03 0.29
C ALA A 195 -27.09 27.71 -0.40
N PRO A 196 -27.10 26.57 0.32
CA PRO A 196 -26.84 25.27 -0.27
C PRO A 196 -28.02 24.79 -1.12
N THR A 197 -27.78 24.50 -2.40
CA THR A 197 -28.71 23.76 -3.27
C THR A 197 -28.71 22.27 -2.94
N PRO A 198 -29.85 21.56 -3.09
CA PRO A 198 -29.94 20.15 -2.74
C PRO A 198 -29.33 19.24 -3.82
N LEU A 199 -28.66 18.21 -3.31
CA LEU A 199 -28.37 16.89 -3.87
C LEU A 199 -28.70 16.67 -5.36
N ALA A 200 -27.69 16.86 -6.21
CA ALA A 200 -27.62 16.15 -7.47
C ALA A 200 -27.20 14.70 -7.21
N THR A 201 -28.07 13.77 -7.58
CA THR A 201 -27.82 12.33 -7.69
C THR A 201 -26.49 12.07 -8.39
N VAL A 202 -25.50 11.58 -7.65
CA VAL A 202 -24.25 11.09 -8.26
C VAL A 202 -24.53 9.73 -8.86
N VAL A 203 -24.40 9.72 -10.19
CA VAL A 203 -24.33 8.58 -11.09
C VAL A 203 -23.55 7.42 -10.47
N SER A 204 -24.20 6.25 -10.46
CA SER A 204 -23.66 4.90 -10.21
C SER A 204 -22.20 4.77 -10.66
N GLN A 205 -21.27 4.75 -9.71
CA GLN A 205 -19.87 4.41 -9.96
C GLN A 205 -19.71 2.90 -9.80
N ASN A 206 -19.59 2.23 -10.94
CA ASN A 206 -19.30 0.80 -11.10
C ASN A 206 -18.53 0.16 -9.93
N ASP A 207 -19.06 -0.98 -9.47
CA ASP A 207 -18.60 -1.86 -8.38
C ASP A 207 -17.24 -2.54 -8.62
N LEU A 208 -16.24 -1.83 -9.16
CA LEU A 208 -14.91 -2.38 -9.42
C LEU A 208 -13.90 -1.83 -8.40
N GLU A 209 -13.24 -2.71 -7.65
CA GLU A 209 -12.36 -2.33 -6.54
C GLU A 209 -11.02 -1.75 -7.02
N THR A 210 -10.65 -0.56 -6.54
CA THR A 210 -9.29 0.00 -6.67
C THR A 210 -8.42 -0.51 -5.54
N VAL A 211 -7.26 -1.10 -5.86
CA VAL A 211 -6.29 -1.61 -4.89
C VAL A 211 -5.05 -0.72 -4.88
N SER A 212 -4.69 -0.22 -3.71
CA SER A 212 -3.42 0.46 -3.48
C SER A 212 -2.42 -0.52 -2.91
N VAL A 213 -1.28 -0.68 -3.60
CA VAL A 213 -0.20 -1.56 -3.21
C VAL A 213 0.97 -0.73 -2.70
N GLY A 214 1.55 -1.20 -1.60
CA GLY A 214 2.73 -0.57 -1.03
C GLY A 214 3.52 -1.53 -0.17
N SER A 215 4.76 -1.14 0.09
CA SER A 215 5.68 -1.80 1.00
C SER A 215 5.94 -0.86 2.17
N ALA A 216 6.05 -1.42 3.38
CA ALA A 216 6.72 -0.75 4.47
C ALA A 216 7.91 -1.59 4.91
N VAL A 217 9.05 -0.90 4.98
CA VAL A 217 10.19 -1.36 5.75
C VAL A 217 9.84 -1.18 7.23
N ALA A 218 9.95 -2.27 8.00
CA ALA A 218 10.18 -2.30 9.46
C ALA A 218 9.34 -3.37 10.15
N LEU A 219 9.58 -4.64 9.85
CA LEU A 219 9.35 -5.68 10.84
C LEU A 219 10.72 -6.16 11.35
N SER A 220 11.19 -5.48 12.40
CA SER A 220 12.36 -5.92 13.17
C SER A 220 12.03 -7.20 13.94
N GLN A 221 12.97 -8.14 14.09
CA GLN A 221 12.69 -9.33 14.91
C GLN A 221 12.79 -8.98 16.40
N VAL A 222 11.71 -9.20 17.17
CA VAL A 222 11.68 -8.94 18.63
C VAL A 222 12.77 -9.75 19.33
N ARG A 223 13.55 -9.11 20.22
CA ARG A 223 14.47 -9.81 21.12
C ARG A 223 13.64 -10.52 22.20
N ARG A 224 13.84 -11.82 22.40
CA ARG A 224 13.39 -12.45 23.65
C ARG A 224 14.31 -11.90 24.74
N SER A 225 13.75 -11.27 25.78
CA SER A 225 14.47 -11.16 27.04
C SER A 225 14.70 -12.58 27.55
N THR A 226 15.93 -12.92 27.88
CA THR A 226 16.30 -14.19 28.50
C THR A 226 15.87 -14.21 29.98
N ALA A 227 14.59 -13.99 30.25
CA ALA A 227 14.02 -13.96 31.59
C ALA A 227 12.69 -14.72 31.61
N ARG A 228 12.75 -16.05 31.41
CA ARG A 228 11.80 -17.08 31.87
C ARG A 228 12.19 -18.43 31.26
N GLN A 229 13.32 -18.97 31.70
CA GLN A 229 13.63 -20.41 31.66
C GLN A 229 14.36 -20.75 32.97
N ARG A 230 13.66 -20.59 34.09
CA ARG A 230 13.95 -21.28 35.35
C ARG A 230 12.61 -21.56 36.03
N ALA A 231 11.98 -22.64 35.60
CA ALA A 231 10.98 -23.37 36.37
C ALA A 231 11.02 -24.83 35.87
N SER A 232 10.99 -25.76 36.82
CA SER A 232 11.13 -27.21 36.67
C SER A 232 12.53 -27.75 36.35
N CYS A 233 13.30 -27.96 37.41
CA CYS A 233 13.86 -29.29 37.74
C CYS A 233 14.32 -29.26 39.21
N LEU A 234 13.42 -29.62 40.11
CA LEU A 234 13.68 -30.07 41.47
C LEU A 234 12.58 -31.10 41.78
N CYS A 235 12.85 -32.34 41.40
CA CYS A 235 12.40 -33.58 42.01
C CYS A 235 13.54 -34.58 41.80
#